data_AF-J6UEW2-F1
#
_entry.id   AF-J6UEW2-F1
#
_cell.length_a   1.000
_cell.length_b   1.000
_cell.length_c   1.000
_cell.angle_alpha   90.00
_cell.angle_beta   90.00
_cell.angle_gamma   90.00
#
_symmetry.space_group_name_H-M   'P 1'
#
loop_
_entity.id
_entity.type
_entity.pdbx_description
1 polymer ?
#
loop_
_entity_poly.entity_id
_entity_poly.type
_entity_poly.pdbx_seq_one_letter_code
_entity_poly.pdbx_strand_id
1 'polypeptide(L)' 'MTLIHNEQTKLTAAAIDRLSTACIALGVIAPVVSFGMGGTGYSLITVTAFGVVWFSIGACLHFLGRAILRRLRP' A
#
# COMPACT_ATOMS: atom_id res chain seq x y z
N MET A 1 16.24 22.59 -16.31
CA MET A 1 16.83 21.55 -15.43
C MET A 1 15.81 20.92 -14.44
N THR A 2 14.54 21.35 -14.42
CA THR A 2 13.49 20.80 -13.54
C THR A 2 12.91 19.46 -14.01
N LEU A 3 13.09 19.14 -15.30
CA LEU A 3 12.51 17.94 -15.92
C LEU A 3 13.04 16.63 -15.30
N ILE A 4 14.36 16.50 -15.11
CA ILE A 4 14.96 15.31 -14.48
C ILE A 4 14.48 15.15 -13.02
N HIS A 5 14.43 16.24 -12.27
CA HIS A 5 13.93 16.24 -10.90
C HIS A 5 12.46 15.78 -10.81
N ASN A 6 11.62 16.24 -11.73
CA ASN A 6 10.22 15.86 -11.77
C ASN A 6 10.04 14.38 -12.14
N GLU A 7 10.80 13.86 -13.10
CA GLU A 7 10.76 12.44 -13.46
C GLU A 7 11.21 11.54 -12.31
N GLN A 8 12.28 11.92 -11.59
CA GLN A 8 12.68 11.21 -10.37
C GLN A 8 11.58 11.24 -9.31
N THR A 9 10.97 12.40 -9.08
CA THR A 9 9.87 12.56 -8.11
C THR A 9 8.67 11.68 -8.46
N LYS A 10 8.28 11.63 -9.75
CA LYS A 10 7.20 10.75 -10.22
C LYS A 10 7.55 9.28 -10.03
N LEU A 11 8.78 8.88 -10.36
CA LEU A 11 9.23 7.50 -10.23
C LEU A 11 9.21 7.05 -8.77
N THR A 12 9.65 7.92 -7.84
CA THR A 12 9.54 7.64 -6.39
C THR A 12 8.10 7.55 -5.93
N ALA A 13 7.23 8.50 -6.33
CA ALA A 13 5.82 8.46 -5.96
C ALA A 13 5.13 7.19 -6.46
N ALA A 14 5.42 6.78 -7.70
CA ALA A 14 4.90 5.54 -8.28
C ALA A 14 5.41 4.29 -7.57
N ALA A 15 6.68 4.26 -7.14
CA ALA A 15 7.22 3.14 -6.37
C ALA A 15 6.50 2.98 -5.01
N ILE A 16 6.28 4.10 -4.31
CA ILE A 16 5.57 4.12 -3.02
C ILE A 16 4.09 3.68 -3.20
N ASP A 17 3.44 4.13 -4.26
CA ASP A 17 2.05 3.74 -4.56
C ASP A 17 1.91 2.25 -4.90
N ARG A 18 2.86 1.69 -5.66
CA ARG A 18 2.92 0.24 -5.93
C ARG A 18 3.15 -0.57 -4.65
N LEU A 19 4.00 -0.08 -3.74
CA LEU A 19 4.21 -0.72 -2.44
C LEU A 19 2.93 -0.69 -1.60
N SER A 20 2.20 0.44 -1.57
CA SER A 20 0.87 0.54 -0.96
C SER A 20 -0.09 -0.54 -1.48
N THR A 21 -0.16 -0.67 -2.80
CA THR A 21 -1.03 -1.66 -3.46
C THR A 21 -0.63 -3.08 -3.08
N ALA A 22 0.67 -3.38 -3.03
CA ALA A 22 1.19 -4.67 -2.60
C ALA A 22 0.85 -4.97 -1.12
N CYS A 23 0.96 -3.98 -0.23
CA CYS A 23 0.56 -4.13 1.18
C CYS A 23 -0.92 -4.47 1.32
N ILE A 24 -1.80 -3.83 0.53
CA ILE A 24 -3.23 -4.13 0.56
C ILE A 24 -3.51 -5.52 -0.02
N ALA A 25 -2.91 -5.86 -1.16
CA ALA A 25 -3.12 -7.15 -1.80
C ALA A 25 -2.65 -8.32 -0.92
N LEU A 26 -1.44 -8.24 -0.37
CA LEU A 26 -0.84 -9.30 0.43
C LEU A 26 -1.31 -9.30 1.89
N GLY A 27 -1.53 -8.12 2.47
CA GLY A 27 -1.86 -7.98 3.88
C GLY A 27 -3.35 -8.02 4.19
N VAL A 28 -4.21 -7.75 3.21
CA VAL A 28 -5.68 -7.75 3.38
C VAL A 28 -6.33 -8.82 2.53
N ILE A 29 -6.12 -8.78 1.21
CA ILE A 29 -6.86 -9.66 0.29
C ILE A 29 -6.46 -11.13 0.48
N ALA A 30 -5.15 -11.43 0.51
CA ALA A 30 -4.69 -12.81 0.65
C ALA A 30 -5.16 -13.52 1.94
N PRO A 31 -5.06 -12.91 3.14
CA PRO A 31 -5.59 -13.52 4.38
C PRO A 31 -7.11 -13.72 4.35
N VAL A 32 -7.87 -12.78 3.79
CA VAL A 32 -9.34 -12.88 3.68
C VAL A 32 -9.73 -14.06 2.77
N VAL A 33 -9.07 -14.19 1.62
CA VAL A 33 -9.30 -15.31 0.70
C VAL A 33 -8.94 -16.64 1.36
N SER A 34 -7.77 -16.70 2.01
CA SER A 34 -7.32 -17.92 2.71
C SER A 34 -8.28 -18.33 3.84
N PHE A 35 -8.78 -17.36 4.61
CA PHE A 35 -9.79 -17.60 5.65
C PHE A 35 -11.10 -18.15 5.07
N GLY A 36 -11.61 -17.55 3.99
CA GLY A 36 -12.83 -18.00 3.32
C GLY A 36 -12.74 -19.40 2.70
N MET A 37 -11.54 -19.85 2.34
CA MET A 37 -11.28 -21.20 1.84
C MET A 37 -11.02 -22.23 2.96
N GLY A 38 -11.10 -21.83 4.23
CA GLY A 38 -10.79 -22.68 5.38
C GLY A 38 -9.28 -22.97 5.53
N GLY A 39 -8.43 -22.21 4.86
CA GLY A 39 -6.97 -22.40 4.83
C GLY A 39 -6.23 -21.88 6.07
N THR A 40 -6.91 -21.16 6.96
CA THR A 40 -6.29 -20.57 8.15
C THR A 40 -6.84 -21.15 9.45
N GLY A 41 -5.98 -21.68 10.30
CA GLY A 41 -6.32 -22.00 11.70
C GLY A 41 -6.47 -20.78 12.62
N TYR A 42 -6.51 -19.57 12.05
CA TYR A 42 -6.61 -18.30 12.77
C TYR A 42 -8.07 -17.90 12.96
N SER A 43 -8.37 -17.21 14.06
CA SER A 43 -9.71 -16.67 14.31
C SER A 43 -10.04 -15.50 13.36
N LEU A 44 -11.33 -15.25 13.14
CA LEU A 44 -11.79 -14.09 12.35
C LEU A 44 -11.22 -12.77 12.90
N ILE A 45 -11.19 -12.62 14.22
CA ILE A 45 -10.66 -11.42 14.90
C ILE A 45 -9.18 -11.22 14.54
N THR A 46 -8.38 -12.30 14.52
CA THR A 46 -6.97 -12.25 14.15
C THR A 46 -6.79 -11.79 12.70
N VAL A 47 -7.56 -12.35 11.77
CA VAL A 47 -7.51 -11.98 10.35
C VAL A 47 -7.93 -10.53 10.13
N THR A 48 -9.00 -10.09 10.81
CA THR A 48 -9.47 -8.70 10.73
C THR A 48 -8.45 -7.72 11.31
N ALA A 49 -7.87 -8.01 12.49
CA ALA A 49 -6.87 -7.15 13.10
C ALA A 49 -5.62 -7.00 12.21
N PHE A 50 -5.15 -8.11 11.65
CA PHE A 50 -4.04 -8.11 10.68
C PHE A 50 -4.38 -7.27 9.45
N GLY A 51 -5.56 -7.47 8.87
CA GLY A 51 -6.05 -6.70 7.72
C GLY A 51 -6.13 -5.20 8.00
N VAL A 52 -6.63 -4.78 9.16
CA VAL A 52 -6.70 -3.36 9.55
C VAL A 52 -5.32 -2.72 9.65
N VAL A 53 -4.34 -3.43 10.22
CA VAL A 53 -2.95 -2.94 10.32
C VAL A 53 -2.36 -2.75 8.92
N TRP A 54 -2.44 -3.77 8.06
CA TRP A 54 -1.89 -3.68 6.70
C TRP A 54 -2.61 -2.69 5.80
N PHE A 55 -3.93 -2.57 5.95
CA PHE A 55 -4.72 -1.55 5.27
C PHE A 55 -4.27 -0.16 5.67
N SER A 56 -4.05 0.08 6.98
CA SER A 56 -3.57 1.37 7.50
C SER A 56 -2.18 1.71 6.96
N ILE A 57 -1.28 0.72 6.88
CA ILE A 57 0.06 0.88 6.28
C ILE A 57 -0.06 1.23 4.80
N GLY A 58 -0.87 0.48 4.03
CA GLY A 58 -1.13 0.76 2.63
C GLY A 58 -1.67 2.17 2.42
N ALA A 59 -2.72 2.55 3.16
CA ALA A 59 -3.29 3.89 3.10
C ALA A 59 -2.25 4.99 3.39
N CYS A 60 -1.44 4.82 4.44
CA CYS A 60 -0.36 5.75 4.77
C CYS A 60 0.65 5.90 3.63
N LEU A 61 1.08 4.79 3.02
CA LEU A 61 1.99 4.79 1.87
C LEU A 61 1.35 5.47 0.66
N HIS A 62 0.08 5.21 0.34
CA HIS A 62 -0.62 5.88 -0.74
C HIS A 62 -0.64 7.41 -0.55
N PHE A 63 -0.97 7.88 0.66
CA PHE A 63 -0.94 9.31 0.96
C PHE A 63 0.47 9.90 0.89
N LEU A 64 1.50 9.13 1.28
CA LEU A 64 2.89 9.54 1.13
C LEU A 64 3.27 9.69 -0.34
N GLY A 65 2.88 8.75 -1.21
CA GLY A 65 3.07 8.85 -2.66
C GLY A 65 2.41 10.10 -3.23
N ARG A 66 1.17 10.39 -2.82
CA ARG A 66 0.46 11.62 -3.19
C ARG A 66 1.18 12.88 -2.68
N ALA A 67 1.72 12.86 -1.47
CA ALA A 67 2.47 13.98 -0.90
C ALA A 67 3.79 14.23 -1.65
N ILE A 68 4.46 13.18 -2.14
CA ILE A 68 5.67 13.29 -2.95
C ILE A 68 5.37 13.98 -4.28
N LEU A 69 4.24 13.66 -4.95
CA LEU A 69 3.83 14.33 -6.19
C LEU A 69 3.61 15.84 -6.03
N ARG A 70 3.26 16.32 -4.83
CA ARG A 70 3.14 17.76 -4.56
C ARG A 70 4.47 18.53 -4.64
N ARG A 71 5.61 17.84 -4.71
CA ARG A 71 6.95 18.44 -4.83
C ARG A 71 7.35 18.77 -6.27
N LEU A 72 6.50 18.47 -7.25
CA LEU A 72 6.74 18.80 -8.67
C LEU A 72 6.92 20.30 -8.85
N ARG A 73 7.91 20.67 -9.68
CA ARG A 73 8.24 22.07 -9.99
C ARG A 73 7.79 22.41 -11.41
N PRO A 74 7.27 23.63 -11.66
CA PRO A 74 6.96 24.07 -13.02
C PRO A 74 8.21 24.13 -13.92
#